data_AF-A0A9C9NGI8-F1
#
_entry.id   AF-A0A9C9NGI8-F1
#
_cell.length_a   1.000
_cell.length_b   1.000
_cell.length_c   1.000
_cell.angle_alpha   90.00
_cell.angle_beta   90.00
_cell.angle_gamma   90.00
#
_symmetry.space_group_name_H-M   'P 1'
#
loop_
_entity.id
_entity.type
_entity.pdbx_description
1 polymer ?
#
loop_
_entity_poly.entity_id
_entity_poly.type
_entity_poly.pdbx_seq_one_letter_code
_entity_poly.pdbx_strand_id
1 'polypeptide(L)'
;MTGPIDRFDRFATILFRLCLTLPGIILAFLIVGILTADAAEPDACNGRDLRPALRAEGKLAGVEAKAVAVPNGAGKLFRVERAGLAPSHLFGTIHLTDPRVLALPSPAENAFTASERLVIETTDVLDPVKAAAAFFAHPELINLPKGQTLADLIDSQEQAKLETALAAKGIPFQSIQTLQPWFTSMSLMLPACEAARKKGGASVLDVRLAERAIAAGKPVEGLESSEEQLRALASLSTDLQVDSLLATIDLQDRMPDVMETMLALYREGKIATIMPAIEAAVPDGGILVGAGKGYAEFEERVVTERNHRMAERMRPMLEKGGAFVATGALHLPGEDGLVALLREAGWTVTRAD
;
A
#
# COMPACT_ATOMS: atom_id res chain seq x y z
N MET A 1 -68.09 3.04 3.34
CA MET A 1 -68.13 2.20 4.55
C MET A 1 -67.40 0.90 4.23
N THR A 2 -66.30 0.65 4.95
CA THR A 2 -65.73 -0.65 5.35
C THR A 2 -65.63 -1.78 4.30
N GLY A 3 -64.38 -2.16 3.96
CA GLY A 3 -64.05 -3.34 3.14
C GLY A 3 -64.40 -4.69 3.77
N PRO A 4 -64.01 -5.79 3.10
CA PRO A 4 -62.79 -6.46 3.54
C PRO A 4 -61.86 -6.88 2.39
N ILE A 5 -60.57 -6.57 2.58
CA ILE A 5 -59.42 -7.10 1.84
C ILE A 5 -59.24 -8.55 2.32
N ASP A 6 -59.54 -9.52 1.46
CA ASP A 6 -59.53 -10.94 1.80
C ASP A 6 -58.34 -11.68 1.16
N ARG A 7 -57.42 -12.08 2.04
CA ARG A 7 -56.66 -13.33 2.07
C ARG A 7 -55.53 -13.67 1.09
N PHE A 8 -55.30 -12.95 0.00
CA PHE A 8 -54.11 -13.23 -0.84
C PHE A 8 -52.83 -12.49 -0.41
N ASP A 9 -52.93 -11.39 0.34
CA ASP A 9 -51.75 -10.62 0.81
C ASP A 9 -51.12 -11.13 2.12
N ARG A 10 -51.75 -12.08 2.81
CA ARG A 10 -51.19 -12.64 4.07
C ARG A 10 -50.20 -13.79 3.86
N PHE A 11 -50.19 -14.45 2.71
CA PHE A 11 -49.17 -15.44 2.38
C PHE A 11 -47.90 -14.81 1.78
N ALA A 12 -48.04 -13.71 1.02
CA ALA A 12 -46.90 -12.96 0.50
C ALA A 12 -46.10 -12.23 1.60
N THR A 13 -46.75 -11.86 2.72
CA THR A 13 -46.09 -11.15 3.83
C THR A 13 -45.39 -12.07 4.84
N ILE A 14 -45.70 -13.37 4.85
CA ILE A 14 -45.09 -14.36 5.77
C ILE A 14 -43.84 -15.00 5.15
N LEU A 15 -43.79 -15.20 3.83
CA LEU A 15 -42.56 -15.60 3.13
C LEU A 15 -41.52 -14.47 3.06
N PHE A 16 -41.93 -13.21 3.18
CA PHE A 16 -41.04 -12.05 3.17
C PHE A 16 -40.47 -11.70 4.57
N ARG A 17 -40.82 -12.44 5.63
CA ARG A 17 -40.44 -12.10 7.01
C ARG A 17 -39.73 -13.19 7.82
N LEU A 18 -39.37 -14.35 7.25
CA LEU A 18 -38.83 -15.45 8.08
C LEU A 18 -37.66 -16.29 7.50
N CYS A 19 -37.01 -15.88 6.41
CA CYS A 19 -35.77 -16.53 5.97
C CYS A 19 -34.78 -15.50 5.41
N LEU A 20 -34.03 -14.86 6.31
CA LEU A 20 -32.59 -14.56 6.22
C LEU A 20 -32.18 -13.79 7.48
N THR A 21 -32.37 -14.45 8.63
CA THR A 21 -31.66 -14.14 9.87
C THR A 21 -30.21 -14.61 9.73
N LEU A 22 -29.36 -13.71 9.24
CA LEU A 22 -27.90 -13.74 9.34
C LEU A 22 -27.44 -12.28 9.13
N PRO A 23 -26.98 -11.56 10.17
CA PRO A 23 -26.37 -10.24 9.96
C PRO A 23 -25.03 -10.51 9.24
N GLY A 24 -24.78 -10.11 8.01
CA GLY A 24 -25.17 -8.82 7.44
C GLY A 24 -24.28 -7.72 8.00
N ILE A 25 -22.94 -7.89 7.95
CA ILE A 25 -21.87 -6.87 7.91
C ILE A 25 -20.58 -7.62 7.52
N ILE A 26 -20.38 -7.93 6.23
CA ILE A 26 -19.06 -8.12 5.60
C ILE A 26 -19.23 -7.69 4.14
N LEU A 27 -19.50 -6.39 3.94
CA LEU A 27 -19.57 -5.78 2.62
C LEU A 27 -19.24 -4.28 2.73
N ALA A 28 -18.11 -3.97 3.37
CA ALA A 28 -17.57 -2.61 3.43
C ALA A 28 -16.30 -2.43 2.60
N PHE A 29 -15.79 -3.49 1.96
CA PHE A 29 -14.63 -3.42 1.08
C PHE A 29 -14.95 -3.67 -0.41
N LEU A 30 -16.24 -3.82 -0.78
CA LEU A 30 -16.67 -4.21 -2.14
C LEU A 30 -17.96 -3.54 -2.66
N ILE A 31 -18.30 -2.31 -2.23
CA ILE A 31 -19.44 -1.58 -2.81
C ILE A 31 -18.94 -0.52 -3.80
N VAL A 32 -18.95 -0.89 -5.09
CA VAL A 32 -19.27 0.04 -6.18
C VAL A 32 -20.72 0.46 -5.97
N GLY A 33 -20.91 1.66 -5.42
CA GLY A 33 -22.22 2.28 -5.29
C GLY A 33 -22.45 3.21 -6.48
N ILE A 34 -23.24 2.77 -7.45
CA ILE A 34 -23.90 3.69 -8.39
C ILE A 34 -24.92 4.48 -7.55
N LEU A 35 -24.68 5.78 -7.35
CA LEU A 35 -25.66 6.86 -7.30
C LEU A 35 -24.93 8.20 -7.15
N THR A 36 -25.34 9.15 -7.98
CA THR A 36 -24.75 10.48 -8.16
C THR A 36 -24.84 11.34 -6.90
N ALA A 37 -23.69 11.83 -6.44
CA ALA A 37 -23.60 13.04 -5.64
C ALA A 37 -22.35 13.80 -6.10
N ASP A 38 -22.57 14.91 -6.81
CA ASP A 38 -21.59 15.96 -7.03
C ASP A 38 -21.22 16.58 -5.68
N ALA A 39 -20.31 15.93 -4.97
CA ALA A 39 -19.47 16.57 -3.98
C ALA A 39 -18.09 16.67 -4.63
N ALA A 40 -17.68 17.88 -5.01
CA ALA A 40 -16.32 18.13 -5.47
C ALA A 40 -15.35 17.46 -4.48
N GLU A 41 -14.54 16.53 -4.99
CA GLU A 41 -13.60 15.76 -4.19
C GLU A 41 -12.65 16.72 -3.45
N PRO A 42 -12.31 16.47 -2.18
CA PRO A 42 -11.19 17.19 -1.58
C PRO A 42 -9.92 16.80 -2.35
N ASP A 43 -9.43 17.70 -3.20
CA ASP A 43 -8.25 17.51 -4.07
C ASP A 43 -6.96 17.17 -3.33
N ALA A 44 -6.87 17.36 -2.01
CA ALA A 44 -5.66 17.15 -1.23
C ALA A 44 -5.94 16.61 0.18
N CYS A 45 -4.98 15.85 0.69
CA CYS A 45 -4.98 15.34 2.07
C CYS A 45 -4.74 16.42 3.13
N ASN A 46 -4.54 17.68 2.72
CA ASN A 46 -4.31 18.85 3.57
C ASN A 46 -3.13 18.73 4.56
N GLY A 47 -2.18 17.83 4.27
CA GLY A 47 -0.94 17.70 5.03
C GLY A 47 0.05 18.82 4.73
N ARG A 48 0.99 19.02 5.65
CA ARG A 48 2.15 19.90 5.50
C ARG A 48 3.41 19.06 5.37
N ASP A 49 4.26 19.43 4.43
CA ASP A 49 5.62 18.91 4.37
C ASP A 49 6.37 19.27 5.66
N LEU A 50 6.90 18.27 6.36
CA LEU A 50 7.55 18.40 7.67
C LEU A 50 9.02 18.81 7.55
N ARG A 51 9.63 18.73 6.36
CA ARG A 51 11.06 19.04 6.16
C ARG A 51 11.45 20.48 6.51
N PRO A 52 10.64 21.51 6.23
CA PRO A 52 10.91 22.86 6.72
C PRO A 52 10.99 22.95 8.25
N ALA A 53 10.13 22.24 8.98
CA ALA A 53 10.17 22.19 10.44
C ALA A 53 11.43 21.45 10.93
N LEU A 54 11.73 20.28 10.35
CA LEU A 54 12.98 19.55 10.64
C LEU A 54 14.24 20.39 10.37
N ARG A 55 14.21 21.26 9.35
CA ARG A 55 15.32 22.17 9.06
C ARG A 55 15.45 23.24 10.14
N ALA A 56 14.34 23.86 10.55
CA ALA A 56 14.33 24.86 11.61
C ALA A 56 14.81 24.30 12.96
N GLU A 57 14.52 23.02 13.22
CA GLU A 57 14.98 22.29 14.41
C GLU A 57 16.43 21.77 14.29
N GLY A 58 17.11 21.97 13.15
CA GLY A 58 18.46 21.49 12.92
C GLY A 58 18.59 19.97 12.71
N LYS A 59 17.46 19.25 12.55
CA LYS A 59 17.42 17.79 12.38
C LYS A 59 17.60 17.33 10.94
N LEU A 60 17.18 18.14 9.97
CA LEU A 60 17.15 17.74 8.56
C LEU A 60 18.53 17.35 8.00
N ALA A 61 19.61 18.01 8.46
CA ALA A 61 20.97 17.67 8.00
C ALA A 61 21.37 16.24 8.37
N GLY A 62 20.98 15.76 9.57
CA GLY A 62 21.23 14.38 9.99
C GLY A 62 20.40 13.37 9.18
N VAL A 63 19.15 13.72 8.86
CA VAL A 63 18.26 12.93 7.98
C VAL A 63 18.87 12.76 6.59
N GLU A 64 19.33 13.87 5.99
CA GLU A 64 19.93 13.85 4.66
C GLU A 64 21.27 13.09 4.65
N ALA A 65 22.08 13.23 5.70
CA ALA A 65 23.33 12.48 5.84
C ALA A 65 23.12 10.96 5.92
N LYS A 66 22.12 10.50 6.70
CA LYS A 66 21.72 9.08 6.75
C LYS A 66 21.31 8.59 5.36
N ALA A 67 20.48 9.35 4.64
CA ALA A 67 19.95 8.95 3.34
C ALA A 67 21.03 8.88 2.24
N VAL A 68 22.02 9.78 2.26
CA VAL A 68 23.13 9.77 1.30
C VAL A 68 24.01 8.52 1.43
N ALA A 69 24.08 7.94 2.63
CA ALA A 69 24.84 6.70 2.87
C ALA A 69 24.14 5.46 2.29
N VAL A 70 22.86 5.54 1.91
CA VAL A 70 22.11 4.41 1.35
C VAL A 70 22.39 4.29 -0.16
N PRO A 71 22.96 3.16 -0.63
CA PRO A 71 23.18 2.92 -2.05
C PRO A 71 21.88 3.06 -2.84
N ASN A 72 21.95 3.70 -4.02
CA ASN A 72 20.77 3.89 -4.88
C ASN A 72 19.59 4.60 -4.17
N GLY A 73 19.87 5.36 -3.10
CA GLY A 73 18.86 6.05 -2.30
C GLY A 73 18.15 7.21 -2.99
N ALA A 74 18.65 7.62 -4.16
CA ALA A 74 18.05 8.63 -5.00
C ALA A 74 17.78 8.10 -6.41
N GLY A 75 16.64 8.51 -6.96
CA GLY A 75 16.16 8.16 -8.28
C GLY A 75 14.90 7.30 -8.25
N LYS A 76 14.08 7.43 -9.29
CA LYS A 76 12.90 6.57 -9.51
C LYS A 76 12.99 5.72 -10.76
N LEU A 77 13.78 6.12 -11.75
CA LEU A 77 13.95 5.37 -12.99
C LEU A 77 15.39 4.89 -13.12
N PHE A 78 15.54 3.60 -13.40
CA PHE A 78 16.81 2.97 -13.68
C PHE A 78 16.72 2.23 -15.01
N ARG A 79 17.73 2.37 -15.85
CA ARG A 79 17.91 1.62 -17.08
C ARG A 79 18.70 0.35 -16.77
N VAL A 80 18.24 -0.79 -17.27
CA VAL A 80 18.78 -2.14 -17.00
C VAL A 80 19.24 -2.75 -18.32
N GLU A 81 20.54 -3.02 -18.43
CA GLU A 81 21.18 -3.40 -19.69
C GLU A 81 22.07 -4.64 -19.56
N ARG A 82 22.12 -5.42 -20.64
CA ARG A 82 23.08 -6.50 -20.85
C ARG A 82 23.36 -6.60 -22.34
N ALA A 83 24.61 -6.86 -22.70
CA ALA A 83 25.04 -6.94 -24.10
C ALA A 83 24.18 -7.93 -24.90
N GLY A 84 23.71 -7.50 -26.07
CA GLY A 84 22.87 -8.32 -26.96
C GLY A 84 21.37 -8.32 -26.64
N LEU A 85 20.93 -7.66 -25.56
CA LEU A 85 19.51 -7.55 -25.20
C LEU A 85 18.99 -6.11 -25.41
N ALA A 86 17.73 -5.99 -25.79
CA ALA A 86 17.04 -4.70 -25.75
C ALA A 86 16.98 -4.17 -24.31
N PRO A 87 17.20 -2.87 -24.09
CA PRO A 87 17.27 -2.29 -22.75
C PRO A 87 15.92 -2.41 -22.03
N SER A 88 15.97 -2.82 -20.78
CA SER A 88 14.82 -2.82 -19.86
C SER A 88 14.91 -1.63 -18.91
N HIS A 89 13.85 -1.36 -18.15
CA HIS A 89 13.81 -0.28 -17.18
C HIS A 89 13.16 -0.76 -15.88
N LEU A 90 13.63 -0.24 -14.75
CA LEU A 90 13.07 -0.44 -13.43
C LEU A 90 12.59 0.93 -12.91
N PHE A 91 11.31 1.01 -12.57
CA PHE A 91 10.65 2.22 -12.10
C PHE A 91 10.03 2.02 -10.73
N GLY A 92 10.30 2.95 -9.81
CA GLY A 92 9.72 3.00 -8.48
C GLY A 92 8.37 3.70 -8.47
N THR A 93 7.29 2.96 -8.25
CA THR A 93 5.92 3.48 -8.04
C THR A 93 5.67 3.82 -6.58
N ILE A 94 4.54 4.46 -6.30
CA ILE A 94 4.00 4.63 -4.95
C ILE A 94 2.50 4.33 -5.00
N HIS A 95 2.00 3.50 -4.08
CA HIS A 95 0.62 2.98 -4.12
C HIS A 95 -0.43 3.98 -3.60
N LEU A 96 -0.39 5.20 -4.15
CA LEU A 96 -1.31 6.30 -3.84
C LEU A 96 -2.15 6.67 -5.06
N THR A 97 -3.35 7.16 -4.77
CA THR A 97 -4.29 7.72 -5.74
C THR A 97 -4.13 9.23 -5.92
N ASP A 98 -3.08 9.82 -5.35
CA ASP A 98 -2.81 11.25 -5.47
C ASP A 98 -2.42 11.65 -6.90
N PRO A 99 -3.12 12.61 -7.53
CA PRO A 99 -2.91 12.96 -8.94
C PRO A 99 -1.47 13.41 -9.24
N ARG A 100 -0.71 13.87 -8.23
CA ARG A 100 0.69 14.28 -8.39
C ARG A 100 1.64 13.12 -8.70
N VAL A 101 1.20 11.86 -8.58
CA VAL A 101 2.01 10.65 -8.80
C VAL A 101 1.38 9.63 -9.75
N LEU A 102 0.26 9.98 -10.39
CA LEU A 102 -0.43 9.09 -11.34
C LEU A 102 0.10 9.19 -12.78
N ALA A 103 1.00 10.13 -13.05
CA ALA A 103 1.66 10.28 -14.35
C ALA A 103 3.13 9.88 -14.24
N LEU A 104 3.62 9.16 -15.26
CA LEU A 104 5.04 8.92 -15.42
C LEU A 104 5.76 10.23 -15.77
N PRO A 105 6.93 10.52 -15.19
CA PRO A 105 7.80 11.58 -15.70
C PRO A 105 8.25 11.24 -17.12
N SER A 106 8.58 12.25 -17.94
CA SER A 106 8.86 12.07 -19.37
C SER A 106 9.91 10.98 -19.69
N PRO A 107 11.03 10.83 -18.95
CA PRO A 107 11.96 9.73 -19.20
C PRO A 107 11.32 8.34 -18.99
N ALA A 108 10.50 8.19 -17.94
CA ALA A 108 9.82 6.93 -17.64
C ALA A 108 8.69 6.65 -18.63
N GLU A 109 7.99 7.68 -19.09
CA GLU A 109 6.95 7.58 -20.11
C GLU A 109 7.52 7.10 -21.45
N ASN A 110 8.69 7.63 -21.85
CA ASN A 110 9.41 7.17 -23.04
C ASN A 110 9.86 5.71 -22.90
N ALA A 111 10.43 5.35 -21.73
CA ALA A 111 10.84 3.99 -21.41
C ALA A 111 9.65 2.99 -21.45
N PHE A 112 8.53 3.35 -20.83
CA PHE A 112 7.30 2.56 -20.83
C PHE A 112 6.77 2.37 -22.26
N THR A 113 6.74 3.43 -23.05
CA THR A 113 6.26 3.38 -24.44
C THR A 113 7.14 2.48 -25.30
N ALA A 114 8.46 2.58 -25.18
CA ALA A 114 9.43 1.79 -25.95
C ALA A 114 9.53 0.32 -25.50
N SER A 115 9.06 -0.02 -24.30
CA SER A 115 9.12 -1.40 -23.78
C SER A 115 8.08 -2.31 -24.43
N GLU A 116 8.40 -3.58 -24.56
CA GLU A 116 7.54 -4.60 -25.18
C GLU A 116 6.59 -5.27 -24.18
N ARG A 117 6.91 -5.21 -22.89
CA ARG A 117 6.12 -5.81 -21.81
C ARG A 117 6.16 -4.97 -20.55
N LEU A 118 5.13 -5.13 -19.74
CA LEU A 118 5.05 -4.58 -18.39
C LEU A 118 5.23 -5.71 -17.38
N VAL A 119 6.07 -5.46 -16.38
CA VAL A 119 6.24 -6.32 -15.21
C VAL A 119 5.85 -5.50 -13.99
N ILE A 120 4.93 -5.99 -13.17
CA ILE A 120 4.48 -5.35 -11.92
C ILE A 120 4.67 -6.28 -10.73
N GLU A 121 4.54 -5.77 -9.50
CA GLU A 121 4.64 -6.61 -8.31
C GLU A 121 3.62 -7.75 -8.34
N THR A 122 2.35 -7.48 -8.63
CA THR A 122 1.31 -8.50 -8.68
C THR A 122 0.26 -8.15 -9.73
N THR A 123 -0.12 -9.13 -10.55
CA THR A 123 -1.24 -8.97 -11.49
C THR A 123 -2.60 -9.12 -10.83
N ASP A 124 -2.64 -9.56 -9.57
CA ASP A 124 -3.89 -9.78 -8.85
C ASP A 124 -4.65 -8.47 -8.61
N VAL A 125 -3.96 -7.32 -8.64
CA VAL A 125 -4.57 -5.98 -8.58
C VAL A 125 -5.48 -5.66 -9.77
N LEU A 126 -5.38 -6.43 -10.86
CA LEU A 126 -6.23 -6.27 -12.05
C LEU A 126 -7.54 -7.05 -11.95
N ASP A 127 -7.64 -7.94 -10.95
CA ASP A 127 -8.82 -8.75 -10.69
C ASP A 127 -9.21 -8.60 -9.21
N PRO A 128 -10.12 -7.67 -8.88
CA PRO A 128 -10.58 -7.47 -7.52
C PRO A 128 -11.18 -8.73 -6.88
N VAL A 129 -11.72 -9.66 -7.68
CA VAL A 129 -12.24 -10.93 -7.17
C VAL A 129 -11.09 -11.84 -6.76
N LYS A 130 -10.03 -11.92 -7.57
CA LYS A 130 -8.82 -12.67 -7.23
C LYS A 130 -8.11 -12.09 -6.01
N ALA A 131 -7.97 -10.76 -5.94
CA ALA A 131 -7.42 -10.08 -4.79
C ALA A 131 -8.24 -10.37 -3.52
N ALA A 132 -9.59 -10.29 -3.60
CA ALA A 132 -10.49 -10.63 -2.50
C ALA A 132 -10.40 -12.12 -2.11
N ALA A 133 -10.24 -13.02 -3.09
CA ALA A 133 -10.15 -14.45 -2.86
C ALA A 133 -8.95 -14.83 -1.98
N ALA A 134 -7.83 -14.11 -2.07
CA ALA A 134 -6.68 -14.32 -1.18
C ALA A 134 -7.06 -14.11 0.30
N PHE A 135 -7.91 -13.10 0.60
CA PHE A 135 -8.39 -12.85 1.96
C PHE A 135 -9.29 -13.97 2.48
N PHE A 136 -10.12 -14.55 1.61
CA PHE A 136 -11.03 -15.64 2.00
C PHE A 136 -10.35 -17.01 2.07
N ALA A 137 -9.35 -17.25 1.22
CA ALA A 137 -8.59 -18.50 1.19
C ALA A 137 -7.65 -18.64 2.40
N HIS A 138 -7.19 -17.50 2.94
CA HIS A 138 -6.22 -17.45 4.02
C HIS A 138 -6.70 -16.58 5.20
N PRO A 139 -7.83 -16.92 5.84
CA PRO A 139 -8.37 -16.14 6.95
C PRO A 139 -7.39 -16.03 8.12
N GLU A 140 -6.44 -16.96 8.27
CA GLU A 140 -5.39 -16.94 9.28
C GLU A 140 -4.36 -15.82 9.10
N LEU A 141 -4.21 -15.27 7.88
CA LEU A 141 -3.30 -14.16 7.63
C LEU A 141 -3.88 -12.81 8.08
N ILE A 142 -5.21 -12.73 8.19
CA ILE A 142 -5.94 -11.47 8.46
C ILE A 142 -6.66 -11.49 9.81
N ASN A 143 -7.06 -12.67 10.30
CA ASN A 143 -7.71 -12.83 11.59
C ASN A 143 -6.72 -13.35 12.63
N LEU A 144 -6.94 -12.92 13.87
CA LEU A 144 -6.30 -13.49 15.04
C LEU A 144 -6.72 -14.96 15.22
N PRO A 145 -5.91 -15.76 15.96
CA PRO A 145 -6.29 -17.11 16.32
C PRO A 145 -7.67 -17.19 16.96
N LYS A 146 -8.40 -18.27 16.70
CA LYS A 146 -9.78 -18.44 17.17
C LYS A 146 -9.88 -18.21 18.68
N GLY A 147 -10.75 -17.29 19.07
CA GLY A 147 -11.02 -16.96 20.47
C GLY A 147 -10.13 -15.85 21.04
N GLN A 148 -9.17 -15.35 20.27
CA GLN A 148 -8.43 -14.12 20.59
C GLN A 148 -9.07 -12.92 19.91
N THR A 149 -8.88 -11.77 20.54
CA THR A 149 -9.31 -10.46 20.09
C THR A 149 -8.19 -9.44 20.28
N LEU A 150 -8.32 -8.28 19.64
CA LEU A 150 -7.40 -7.16 19.87
C LEU A 150 -7.32 -6.77 21.35
N ALA A 151 -8.42 -6.91 22.11
CA ALA A 151 -8.46 -6.63 23.54
C ALA A 151 -7.63 -7.61 24.40
N ASP A 152 -7.23 -8.76 23.85
CA ASP A 152 -6.30 -9.68 24.51
C ASP A 152 -4.83 -9.26 24.31
N LEU A 153 -4.57 -8.34 23.38
CA LEU A 153 -3.22 -7.91 22.98
C LEU A 153 -2.83 -6.52 23.47
N ILE A 154 -3.80 -5.73 23.93
CA ILE A 154 -3.62 -4.33 24.37
C ILE A 154 -4.30 -4.12 25.72
N ASP A 155 -3.85 -3.13 26.47
CA ASP A 155 -4.47 -2.78 27.75
C ASP A 155 -5.78 -1.97 27.58
N SER A 156 -6.49 -1.73 28.69
CA SER A 156 -7.77 -1.01 28.68
C SER A 156 -7.66 0.45 28.21
N GLN A 157 -6.51 1.10 28.44
CA GLN A 157 -6.29 2.49 28.02
C GLN A 157 -6.00 2.54 26.51
N GLU A 158 -5.20 1.61 26.02
CA GLU A 158 -4.90 1.41 24.60
C GLU A 158 -6.15 1.04 23.80
N GLN A 159 -7.01 0.16 24.34
CA GLN A 159 -8.29 -0.17 23.73
C GLN A 159 -9.18 1.07 23.60
N ALA A 160 -9.27 1.91 24.64
CA ALA A 160 -10.08 3.13 24.58
C ALA A 160 -9.57 4.11 23.51
N LYS A 161 -8.24 4.22 23.33
CA LYS A 161 -7.64 5.00 22.24
C LYS A 161 -8.01 4.44 20.86
N LEU A 162 -7.88 3.13 20.69
CA LEU A 162 -8.24 2.43 19.45
C LEU A 162 -9.72 2.61 19.10
N GLU A 163 -10.63 2.42 20.07
CA GLU A 163 -12.07 2.65 19.88
C GLU A 163 -12.36 4.08 19.42
N THR A 164 -11.69 5.07 20.01
CA THR A 164 -11.83 6.48 19.64
C THR A 164 -11.35 6.74 18.21
N ALA A 165 -10.18 6.20 17.84
CA ALA A 165 -9.61 6.33 16.50
C ALA A 165 -10.51 5.71 15.42
N LEU A 166 -11.05 4.51 15.70
CA LEU A 166 -11.98 3.82 14.80
C LEU A 166 -13.31 4.56 14.67
N ALA A 167 -13.84 5.07 15.77
CA ALA A 167 -15.08 5.85 15.78
C ALA A 167 -14.97 7.12 14.91
N ALA A 168 -13.81 7.80 14.92
CA ALA A 168 -13.55 8.95 14.06
C ALA A 168 -13.60 8.61 12.55
N LYS A 169 -13.37 7.35 12.18
CA LYS A 169 -13.48 6.82 10.81
C LYS A 169 -14.80 6.08 10.55
N GLY A 170 -15.72 6.06 11.52
CA GLY A 170 -16.99 5.36 11.41
C GLY A 170 -16.88 3.83 11.44
N ILE A 171 -15.79 3.29 11.99
CA ILE A 171 -15.54 1.85 12.10
C ILE A 171 -15.89 1.40 13.53
N PRO A 172 -16.86 0.49 13.73
CA PRO A 172 -17.12 -0.09 15.05
C PRO A 172 -15.99 -1.04 15.46
N PHE A 173 -15.49 -0.95 16.70
CA PHE A 173 -14.45 -1.86 17.20
C PHE A 173 -14.85 -3.34 17.06
N GLN A 174 -16.12 -3.65 17.32
CA GLN A 174 -16.64 -5.01 17.23
C GLN A 174 -16.57 -5.61 15.82
N SER A 175 -16.50 -4.80 14.75
CA SER A 175 -16.36 -5.31 13.38
C SER A 175 -14.92 -5.64 13.00
N ILE A 176 -13.94 -5.23 13.82
CA ILE A 176 -12.51 -5.47 13.57
C ILE A 176 -11.79 -6.19 14.71
N GLN A 177 -12.47 -6.45 15.84
CA GLN A 177 -11.86 -7.00 17.06
C GLN A 177 -11.14 -8.35 16.85
N THR A 178 -11.47 -9.09 15.80
CA THR A 178 -10.84 -10.39 15.47
C THR A 178 -9.74 -10.26 14.42
N LEU A 179 -9.47 -9.06 13.90
CA LEU A 179 -8.45 -8.84 12.87
C LEU A 179 -7.07 -8.71 13.51
N GLN A 180 -6.05 -9.12 12.76
CA GLN A 180 -4.65 -8.95 13.14
C GLN A 180 -4.32 -7.44 13.28
N PRO A 181 -3.47 -7.04 14.24
CA PRO A 181 -3.13 -5.63 14.43
C PRO A 181 -2.54 -4.95 13.19
N TRP A 182 -1.74 -5.66 12.38
CA TRP A 182 -1.17 -5.12 11.13
C TRP A 182 -2.26 -4.66 10.15
N PHE A 183 -3.36 -5.43 10.03
CA PHE A 183 -4.44 -5.13 9.09
C PHE A 183 -5.22 -3.90 9.55
N THR A 184 -5.46 -3.80 10.85
CA THR A 184 -6.08 -2.63 11.48
C THR A 184 -5.22 -1.39 11.31
N SER A 185 -3.90 -1.49 11.53
CA SER A 185 -2.95 -0.39 11.34
C SER A 185 -2.97 0.12 9.90
N MET A 186 -2.92 -0.76 8.90
CA MET A 186 -3.01 -0.35 7.48
C MET A 186 -4.30 0.39 7.16
N SER A 187 -5.42 -0.04 7.73
CA SER A 187 -6.72 0.60 7.54
C SER A 187 -6.78 1.99 8.18
N LEU A 188 -6.16 2.17 9.35
CA LEU A 188 -6.08 3.46 10.05
C LEU A 188 -5.11 4.43 9.37
N MET A 189 -4.00 3.93 8.82
CA MET A 189 -2.98 4.72 8.13
C MET A 189 -3.51 5.38 6.86
N LEU A 190 -4.52 4.80 6.20
CA LEU A 190 -5.11 5.37 4.99
C LEU A 190 -5.79 6.73 5.30
N PRO A 191 -5.31 7.85 4.73
CA PRO A 191 -5.92 9.15 4.95
C PRO A 191 -7.31 9.26 4.32
N ALA A 192 -8.18 10.11 4.87
CA ALA A 192 -9.57 10.26 4.41
C ALA A 192 -9.68 10.67 2.92
N CYS A 193 -8.77 11.52 2.44
CA CYS A 193 -8.65 11.89 1.01
C CYS A 193 -8.41 10.66 0.11
N GLU A 194 -7.49 9.76 0.48
CA GLU A 194 -7.19 8.56 -0.31
C GLU A 194 -8.36 7.59 -0.27
N ALA A 195 -9.01 7.44 0.88
CA ALA A 195 -10.25 6.66 0.99
C ALA A 195 -11.36 7.23 0.09
N ALA A 196 -11.51 8.56 0.05
CA ALA A 196 -12.49 9.24 -0.80
C ALA A 196 -12.19 9.05 -2.29
N ARG A 197 -10.93 9.26 -2.72
CA ARG A 197 -10.50 9.05 -4.12
C ARG A 197 -10.70 7.61 -4.57
N LYS A 198 -10.31 6.63 -3.75
CA LYS A 198 -10.56 5.20 -4.03
C LYS A 198 -12.05 4.91 -4.17
N LYS A 199 -12.89 5.48 -3.31
CA LYS A 199 -14.35 5.36 -3.41
C LYS A 199 -14.91 6.03 -4.68
N GLY A 200 -14.28 7.12 -5.15
CA GLY A 200 -14.56 7.78 -6.42
C GLY A 200 -14.07 7.00 -7.66
N GLY A 201 -13.40 5.86 -7.48
CA GLY A 201 -12.89 5.02 -8.57
C GLY A 201 -11.47 5.35 -9.01
N ALA A 202 -10.73 6.18 -8.28
CA ALA A 202 -9.33 6.45 -8.58
C ALA A 202 -8.47 5.20 -8.38
N SER A 203 -7.66 4.86 -9.39
CA SER A 203 -6.67 3.79 -9.34
C SER A 203 -5.25 4.32 -9.17
N VAL A 204 -4.40 3.53 -8.49
CA VAL A 204 -2.97 3.80 -8.33
C VAL A 204 -2.23 3.65 -9.65
N LEU A 205 -1.02 4.20 -9.76
CA LEU A 205 -0.22 4.18 -10.98
C LEU A 205 0.02 2.75 -11.49
N ASP A 206 0.24 1.77 -10.61
CA ASP A 206 0.49 0.36 -10.97
C ASP A 206 -0.63 -0.22 -11.85
N VAL A 207 -1.89 -0.01 -11.42
CA VAL A 207 -3.09 -0.44 -12.16
C VAL A 207 -3.21 0.31 -13.47
N ARG A 208 -2.98 1.63 -13.47
CA ARG A 208 -3.04 2.45 -14.69
C ARG A 208 -2.01 2.00 -15.73
N LEU A 209 -0.80 1.65 -15.31
CA LEU A 209 0.24 1.13 -16.21
C LEU A 209 -0.19 -0.20 -16.82
N ALA A 210 -0.78 -1.08 -16.03
CA ALA A 210 -1.28 -2.37 -16.51
C ALA A 210 -2.44 -2.21 -17.50
N GLU A 211 -3.42 -1.36 -17.20
CA GLU A 211 -4.51 -1.03 -18.13
C GLU A 211 -3.96 -0.47 -19.46
N ARG A 212 -2.99 0.45 -19.38
CA ARG A 212 -2.31 1.00 -20.57
C ARG A 212 -1.53 -0.05 -21.34
N ALA A 213 -0.84 -0.97 -20.67
CA ALA A 213 -0.09 -2.05 -21.30
C ALA A 213 -1.05 -3.01 -22.03
N ILE A 214 -2.14 -3.42 -21.39
CA ILE A 214 -3.19 -4.25 -21.99
C ILE A 214 -3.80 -3.57 -23.21
N ALA A 215 -4.16 -2.29 -23.10
CA ALA A 215 -4.71 -1.51 -24.21
C ALA A 215 -3.73 -1.38 -25.40
N ALA A 216 -2.42 -1.38 -25.12
CA ALA A 216 -1.37 -1.37 -26.12
C ALA A 216 -0.96 -2.77 -26.62
N GLY A 217 -1.62 -3.84 -26.18
CA GLY A 217 -1.31 -5.22 -26.56
C GLY A 217 0.00 -5.76 -25.96
N LYS A 218 0.53 -5.11 -24.91
CA LYS A 218 1.73 -5.55 -24.19
C LYS A 218 1.33 -6.59 -23.14
N PRO A 219 2.03 -7.74 -23.03
CA PRO A 219 1.81 -8.66 -21.93
C PRO A 219 2.13 -7.99 -20.58
N VAL A 220 1.34 -8.33 -19.57
CA VAL A 220 1.53 -7.90 -18.18
C VAL A 220 1.88 -9.13 -17.34
N GLU A 221 3.05 -9.10 -16.70
CA GLU A 221 3.57 -10.19 -15.88
C GLU A 221 3.69 -9.72 -14.42
N GLY A 222 3.48 -10.62 -13.46
CA GLY A 222 3.56 -10.34 -12.02
C GLY A 222 4.78 -11.01 -11.38
N LEU A 223 5.40 -10.36 -10.41
CA LEU A 223 6.55 -10.90 -9.67
C LEU A 223 6.15 -11.69 -8.42
N GLU A 224 4.98 -11.40 -7.87
CA GLU A 224 4.44 -11.96 -6.62
C GLU A 224 2.92 -12.12 -6.73
N SER A 225 2.34 -12.89 -5.81
CA SER A 225 0.89 -12.93 -5.60
C SER A 225 0.45 -12.01 -4.44
N SER A 226 -0.82 -11.65 -4.40
CA SER A 226 -1.38 -10.94 -3.23
C SER A 226 -1.25 -11.76 -1.93
N GLU A 227 -1.32 -13.09 -2.01
CA GLU A 227 -1.10 -13.96 -0.84
C GLU A 227 0.33 -13.82 -0.29
N GLU A 228 1.34 -13.77 -1.16
CA GLU A 228 2.74 -13.60 -0.74
C GLU A 228 2.95 -12.26 -0.01
N GLN A 229 2.31 -11.19 -0.48
CA GLN A 229 2.36 -9.88 0.17
C GLN A 229 1.63 -9.89 1.53
N LEU A 230 0.44 -10.51 1.61
CA LEU A 230 -0.29 -10.67 2.86
C LEU A 230 0.50 -11.49 3.88
N ARG A 231 1.14 -12.56 3.43
CA ARG A 231 1.96 -13.44 4.27
C ARG A 231 3.18 -12.70 4.83
N ALA A 232 3.82 -11.85 4.04
CA ALA A 232 4.93 -11.02 4.51
C ALA A 232 4.51 -10.12 5.69
N LEU A 233 3.37 -9.42 5.55
CA LEU A 233 2.82 -8.57 6.61
C LEU A 233 2.38 -9.36 7.84
N ALA A 234 1.68 -10.49 7.64
CA ALA A 234 1.22 -11.34 8.72
C ALA A 234 2.36 -12.07 9.46
N SER A 235 3.54 -12.18 8.85
CA SER A 235 4.71 -12.82 9.46
C SER A 235 5.45 -11.97 10.48
N LEU A 236 5.13 -10.67 10.56
CA LEU A 236 5.67 -9.76 11.56
C LEU A 236 5.25 -10.22 12.97
N SER A 237 6.14 -10.11 13.95
CA SER A 237 5.87 -10.45 15.34
C SER A 237 4.64 -9.70 15.88
N THR A 238 3.81 -10.37 16.68
CA THR A 238 2.59 -9.78 17.22
C THR A 238 2.88 -8.49 18.00
N ASP A 239 3.95 -8.47 18.80
CA ASP A 239 4.40 -7.29 19.53
C ASP A 239 4.64 -6.10 18.58
N LEU A 240 5.36 -6.33 17.47
CA LEU A 240 5.60 -5.30 16.47
C LEU A 240 4.32 -4.81 15.80
N GLN A 241 3.39 -5.72 15.50
CA GLN A 241 2.11 -5.35 14.91
C GLN A 241 1.28 -4.49 15.89
N VAL A 242 1.29 -4.82 17.18
CA VAL A 242 0.62 -4.05 18.24
C VAL A 242 1.26 -2.67 18.39
N ASP A 243 2.59 -2.60 18.53
CA ASP A 243 3.32 -1.33 18.62
C ASP A 243 3.01 -0.42 17.44
N SER A 244 2.92 -0.98 16.23
CA SER A 244 2.60 -0.24 15.01
C SER A 244 1.16 0.25 14.99
N LEU A 245 0.22 -0.55 15.49
CA LEU A 245 -1.18 -0.13 15.64
C LEU A 245 -1.29 1.04 16.61
N LEU A 246 -0.67 0.95 17.78
CA LEU A 246 -0.69 2.00 18.80
C LEU A 246 -0.03 3.29 18.29
N ALA A 247 1.11 3.18 17.63
CA ALA A 247 1.76 4.32 17.02
C ALA A 247 0.91 4.96 15.90
N THR A 248 0.21 4.14 15.10
CA THR A 248 -0.71 4.65 14.06
C THR A 248 -1.84 5.47 14.69
N ILE A 249 -2.37 5.03 15.83
CA ILE A 249 -3.42 5.74 16.58
C ILE A 249 -2.88 7.07 17.12
N ASP A 250 -1.72 7.04 17.79
CA ASP A 250 -1.12 8.23 18.39
C ASP A 250 -0.67 9.26 17.33
N LEU A 251 -0.40 8.82 16.10
CA LEU A 251 -0.02 9.67 14.97
C LEU A 251 -1.17 10.04 14.02
N GLN A 252 -2.41 9.69 14.32
CA GLN A 252 -3.53 9.86 13.38
C GLN A 252 -3.65 11.30 12.87
N ASP A 253 -3.50 12.30 13.75
CA ASP A 253 -3.59 13.73 13.39
C ASP A 253 -2.38 14.23 12.60
N ARG A 254 -1.24 13.53 12.70
CA ARG A 254 0.00 13.83 11.98
C ARG A 254 0.10 13.06 10.65
N MET A 255 -0.77 12.09 10.42
CA MET A 255 -0.74 11.25 9.22
C MET A 255 -0.85 12.04 7.92
N PRO A 256 -1.69 13.09 7.80
CA PRO A 256 -1.67 13.95 6.63
C PRO A 256 -0.29 14.54 6.33
N ASP A 257 0.42 15.03 7.35
CA ASP A 257 1.75 15.62 7.21
C ASP A 257 2.82 14.59 6.85
N VAL A 258 2.76 13.39 7.45
CA VAL A 258 3.63 12.26 7.11
C VAL A 258 3.47 11.89 5.63
N MET A 259 2.22 11.78 5.17
CA MET A 259 1.91 11.44 3.78
C MET A 259 2.34 12.54 2.80
N GLU A 260 2.13 13.81 3.13
CA GLU A 260 2.60 14.92 2.30
C GLU A 260 4.14 14.96 2.22
N THR A 261 4.83 14.69 3.33
CA THR A 261 6.29 14.61 3.38
C THR A 261 6.82 13.46 2.53
N MET A 262 6.23 12.27 2.66
CA MET A 262 6.57 11.10 1.84
C MET A 262 6.36 11.39 0.35
N LEU A 263 5.24 12.01 0.00
CA LEU A 263 4.91 12.36 -1.37
C LEU A 263 5.88 13.39 -1.96
N ALA A 264 6.24 14.42 -1.20
CA ALA A 264 7.21 15.42 -1.62
C ALA A 264 8.59 14.79 -1.90
N LEU A 265 9.06 13.93 -0.99
CA LEU A 265 10.32 13.21 -1.14
C LEU A 265 10.30 12.23 -2.32
N TYR A 266 9.22 11.47 -2.48
CA TYR A 266 9.03 10.58 -3.63
C TYR A 266 9.07 11.35 -4.96
N ARG A 267 8.37 12.49 -5.06
CA ARG A 267 8.37 13.34 -6.26
C ARG A 267 9.77 13.85 -6.59
N GLU A 268 10.55 14.23 -5.58
CA GLU A 268 11.98 14.59 -5.71
C GLU A 268 12.90 13.40 -5.98
N GLY A 269 12.40 12.16 -5.92
CA GLY A 269 13.20 10.94 -6.09
C GLY A 269 14.13 10.65 -4.91
N LYS A 270 13.89 11.26 -3.74
CA LYS A 270 14.68 11.07 -2.52
C LYS A 270 14.14 9.91 -1.68
N ILE A 271 14.18 8.71 -2.24
CA ILE A 271 13.51 7.54 -1.69
C ILE A 271 14.10 7.13 -0.33
N ALA A 272 15.42 7.05 -0.22
CA ALA A 272 16.10 6.72 1.05
C ALA A 272 15.96 7.81 2.13
N THR A 273 15.45 9.00 1.78
CA THR A 273 15.19 10.07 2.74
C THR A 273 13.82 9.94 3.40
N ILE A 274 12.88 9.19 2.82
CA ILE A 274 11.49 9.08 3.32
C ILE A 274 11.48 8.59 4.76
N MET A 275 12.07 7.42 5.03
CA MET A 275 12.00 6.80 6.35
C MET A 275 12.75 7.61 7.42
N PRO A 276 14.00 8.08 7.21
CA PRO A 276 14.67 8.93 8.18
C PRO A 276 13.99 10.28 8.43
N ALA A 277 13.29 10.84 7.43
CA ALA A 277 12.54 12.08 7.62
C ALA A 277 11.30 11.87 8.51
N ILE A 278 10.60 10.76 8.31
CA ILE A 278 9.46 10.37 9.15
C ILE A 278 9.97 10.07 10.58
N GLU A 279 11.07 9.31 10.72
CA GLU A 279 11.77 9.06 11.99
C GLU A 279 12.00 10.35 12.78
N ALA A 280 12.62 11.34 12.14
CA ALA A 280 12.98 12.58 12.80
C ALA A 280 11.76 13.45 13.16
N ALA A 281 10.65 13.31 12.43
CA ALA A 281 9.46 14.13 12.59
C ALA A 281 8.44 13.54 13.57
N VAL A 282 8.43 12.21 13.73
CA VAL A 282 7.50 11.48 14.60
C VAL A 282 8.19 10.31 15.32
N PRO A 283 9.22 10.53 16.18
CA PRO A 283 10.13 9.48 16.69
C PRO A 283 9.48 8.23 17.31
N ASP A 284 8.25 8.34 17.83
CA ASP A 284 7.49 7.24 18.43
C ASP A 284 6.53 6.55 17.44
N GLY A 285 6.76 6.65 16.14
CA GLY A 285 5.82 6.21 15.09
C GLY A 285 5.77 4.71 14.74
N GLY A 286 6.37 3.82 15.53
CA GLY A 286 6.36 2.37 15.27
C GLY A 286 6.99 1.98 13.91
N ILE A 287 6.37 1.08 13.12
CA ILE A 287 6.85 0.74 11.77
C ILE A 287 6.97 1.98 10.85
N LEU A 288 6.25 3.07 11.12
CA LEU A 288 6.28 4.28 10.29
C LEU A 288 7.63 5.03 10.37
N VAL A 289 8.43 4.81 11.43
CA VAL A 289 9.63 5.61 11.70
C VAL A 289 10.95 5.03 11.23
N GLY A 290 11.00 3.97 10.44
CA GLY A 290 12.27 3.64 9.77
C GLY A 290 13.44 3.24 10.69
N ALA A 291 13.20 3.00 11.99
CA ALA A 291 14.24 2.81 12.98
C ALA A 291 13.79 1.94 14.16
N GLY A 292 14.76 1.40 14.88
CA GLY A 292 14.54 0.48 16.00
C GLY A 292 14.41 -0.98 15.59
N LYS A 293 14.33 -1.88 16.58
CA LYS A 293 14.25 -3.34 16.34
C LYS A 293 13.03 -3.74 15.52
N GLY A 294 11.91 -3.04 15.70
CA GLY A 294 10.68 -3.28 14.95
C GLY A 294 10.79 -2.98 13.45
N TYR A 295 11.49 -1.90 13.09
CA TYR A 295 11.69 -1.57 11.68
C TYR A 295 12.61 -2.57 10.97
N ALA A 296 13.64 -3.10 11.64
CA ALA A 296 14.51 -4.10 11.04
C ALA A 296 13.75 -5.39 10.65
N GLU A 297 12.78 -5.82 11.46
CA GLU A 297 11.91 -6.95 11.11
C GLU A 297 10.99 -6.61 9.92
N PHE A 298 10.41 -5.40 9.89
CA PHE A 298 9.63 -4.94 8.75
C PHE A 298 10.45 -4.88 7.45
N GLU A 299 11.64 -4.27 7.51
CA GLU A 299 12.57 -4.17 6.38
C GLU A 299 12.92 -5.56 5.87
N GLU A 300 13.29 -6.49 6.76
CA GLU A 300 13.62 -7.86 6.38
C GLU A 300 12.45 -8.58 5.69
N ARG A 301 11.27 -8.61 6.33
CA ARG A 301 10.12 -9.40 5.85
C ARG A 301 9.40 -8.78 4.65
N VAL A 302 9.23 -7.46 4.67
CA VAL A 302 8.34 -6.73 3.75
C VAL A 302 9.13 -6.08 2.61
N VAL A 303 10.46 -5.96 2.74
CA VAL A 303 11.33 -5.38 1.70
C VAL A 303 12.39 -6.38 1.24
N THR A 304 13.32 -6.81 2.11
CA THR A 304 14.49 -7.61 1.74
C THR A 304 14.12 -8.98 1.17
N GLU A 305 13.38 -9.81 1.90
CA GLU A 305 12.96 -11.15 1.44
C GLU A 305 12.17 -11.07 0.11
N ARG A 306 11.37 -10.01 -0.05
CA ARG A 306 10.61 -9.73 -1.27
C ARG A 306 11.50 -9.27 -2.42
N ASN A 307 12.50 -8.42 -2.17
CA ASN A 307 13.46 -7.96 -3.17
C ASN A 307 14.22 -9.14 -3.78
N HIS A 308 14.72 -10.05 -2.95
CA HIS A 308 15.42 -11.27 -3.41
C HIS A 308 14.53 -12.12 -4.32
N ARG A 309 13.28 -12.38 -3.89
CA ARG A 309 12.29 -13.12 -4.68
C ARG A 309 11.97 -12.42 -6.01
N MET A 310 11.71 -11.12 -5.96
CA MET A 310 11.40 -10.31 -7.15
C MET A 310 12.58 -10.27 -8.12
N ALA A 311 13.80 -10.09 -7.64
CA ALA A 311 15.03 -10.08 -8.45
C ALA A 311 15.25 -11.42 -9.16
N GLU A 312 14.99 -12.54 -8.47
CA GLU A 312 15.03 -13.87 -9.07
C GLU A 312 13.98 -14.01 -10.18
N ARG A 313 12.71 -13.68 -9.87
CA ARG A 313 11.57 -13.88 -10.78
C ARG A 313 11.55 -12.95 -11.98
N MET A 314 12.13 -11.75 -11.87
CA MET A 314 12.21 -10.83 -13.01
C MET A 314 13.29 -11.22 -14.02
N ARG A 315 14.27 -12.05 -13.64
CA ARG A 315 15.37 -12.48 -14.53
C ARG A 315 14.91 -13.00 -15.90
N PRO A 316 14.03 -14.00 -16.02
CA PRO A 316 13.56 -14.48 -17.32
C PRO A 316 12.82 -13.40 -18.13
N MET A 317 12.20 -12.42 -17.47
CA MET A 317 11.50 -11.31 -18.15
C MET A 317 12.50 -10.28 -18.70
N LEU A 318 13.59 -10.03 -17.97
CA LEU A 318 14.69 -9.17 -18.39
C LEU A 318 15.52 -9.81 -19.50
N GLU A 319 15.72 -11.13 -19.46
CA GLU A 319 16.47 -11.89 -20.49
C GLU A 319 15.77 -11.88 -21.85
N LYS A 320 14.45 -11.68 -21.90
CA LYS A 320 13.70 -11.41 -23.13
C LYS A 320 13.95 -9.99 -23.69
N GLY A 321 14.53 -9.07 -22.90
CA GLY A 321 14.84 -7.68 -23.29
C GLY A 321 13.63 -6.75 -23.45
N GLY A 322 13.76 -5.45 -23.23
CA GLY A 322 12.66 -4.50 -23.45
C GLY A 322 11.51 -4.57 -22.43
N ALA A 323 11.79 -4.92 -21.17
CA ALA A 323 10.78 -4.90 -20.11
C ALA A 323 10.71 -3.51 -19.44
N PHE A 324 9.50 -3.05 -19.13
CA PHE A 324 9.27 -1.99 -18.14
C PHE A 324 8.84 -2.65 -16.84
N VAL A 325 9.70 -2.64 -15.83
CA VAL A 325 9.44 -3.19 -14.50
C VAL A 325 8.99 -2.05 -13.59
N ALA A 326 7.82 -2.16 -12.98
CA ALA A 326 7.27 -1.20 -12.04
C ALA A 326 7.05 -1.88 -10.67
N THR A 327 7.80 -1.43 -9.67
CA THR A 327 7.71 -1.92 -8.28
C THR A 327 7.62 -0.72 -7.35
N GLY A 328 7.11 -0.89 -6.13
CA GLY A 328 7.12 0.15 -5.10
C GLY A 328 8.52 0.69 -4.89
N ALA A 329 8.65 2.01 -4.79
CA ALA A 329 9.95 2.68 -4.73
C ALA A 329 10.81 2.24 -3.54
N LEU A 330 10.18 1.77 -2.45
CA LEU A 330 10.89 1.24 -1.29
C LEU A 330 11.78 0.03 -1.62
N HIS A 331 11.49 -0.68 -2.71
CA HIS A 331 12.26 -1.84 -3.16
C HIS A 331 13.55 -1.47 -3.92
N LEU A 332 13.80 -0.19 -4.21
CA LEU A 332 14.96 0.23 -5.02
C LEU A 332 16.27 0.45 -4.24
N PRO A 333 16.27 1.16 -3.08
CA PRO A 333 17.50 1.51 -2.36
C PRO A 333 18.11 0.34 -1.57
N GLY A 334 19.35 0.52 -1.14
CA GLY A 334 20.06 -0.39 -0.26
C GLY A 334 20.91 -1.43 -1.00
N GLU A 335 21.70 -2.17 -0.24
CA GLU A 335 22.50 -3.31 -0.74
C GLU A 335 21.58 -4.48 -1.14
N ASP A 336 20.48 -4.68 -0.41
CA ASP A 336 19.41 -5.64 -0.76
C ASP A 336 18.32 -5.02 -1.66
N GLY A 337 18.54 -3.81 -2.18
CA GLY A 337 17.63 -3.15 -3.11
C GLY A 337 17.68 -3.80 -4.50
N LEU A 338 16.57 -3.75 -5.24
CA LEU A 338 16.48 -4.30 -6.60
C LEU A 338 17.58 -3.78 -7.54
N VAL A 339 18.01 -2.52 -7.37
CA VAL A 339 19.11 -1.95 -8.18
C VAL A 339 20.43 -2.66 -7.90
N ALA A 340 20.75 -2.95 -6.64
CA ALA A 340 21.97 -3.64 -6.25
C ALA A 340 21.89 -5.13 -6.63
N LEU A 341 20.80 -5.82 -6.31
CA LEU A 341 20.58 -7.23 -6.66
C LEU A 341 20.67 -7.49 -8.17
N LEU A 342 20.16 -6.58 -9.00
CA LEU A 342 20.31 -6.68 -10.45
C LEU A 342 21.77 -6.51 -10.91
N ARG A 343 22.54 -5.62 -10.28
CA ARG A 343 23.98 -5.48 -10.57
C ARG A 343 24.75 -6.74 -10.17
N GLU A 344 24.45 -7.31 -9.02
CA GLU A 344 25.02 -8.59 -8.58
C GLU A 344 24.67 -9.73 -9.52
N ALA A 345 23.45 -9.74 -10.07
CA ALA A 345 23.03 -10.68 -11.10
C ALA A 345 23.66 -10.44 -12.49
N GLY A 346 24.59 -9.48 -12.61
CA GLY A 346 25.37 -9.21 -13.83
C GLY A 346 24.66 -8.31 -14.83
N TRP A 347 23.73 -7.46 -14.39
CA TRP A 347 23.14 -6.40 -15.22
C TRP A 347 23.88 -5.08 -15.01
N THR A 348 24.01 -4.28 -16.08
CA THR A 348 24.40 -2.88 -15.94
C THR A 348 23.16 -2.07 -15.60
N VAL A 349 23.12 -1.48 -14.40
CA VAL A 349 21.98 -0.68 -13.95
C VAL A 349 22.41 0.76 -13.68
N THR A 350 21.86 1.70 -14.45
CA THR A 350 22.19 3.14 -14.38
C THR A 350 20.94 3.97 -14.12
N ARG A 351 21.08 5.08 -13.38
CA ARG A 351 19.97 6.00 -13.13
C ARG A 351 19.58 6.72 -14.42
N ALA A 352 18.28 6.90 -14.68
CA ALA A 352 17.75 7.37 -15.95
C ALA A 352 16.61 8.41 -15.83
N ASP A 353 16.37 8.94 -14.62
CA ASP A 353 15.33 9.96 -14.36
C ASP A 353 15.79 11.42 -14.47
#